data_AF-A0A0F5JL42-F1
#
_entry.id   AF-A0A0F5JL42-F1
#
_cell.length_a   1.000
_cell.length_b   1.000
_cell.length_c   1.000
_cell.angle_alpha   90.00
_cell.angle_beta   90.00
_cell.angle_gamma   90.00
#
_symmetry.space_group_name_H-M   'P 1'
#
loop_
_entity.id
_entity.type
_entity.pdbx_description
1 polymer ?
#
loop_
_entity_poly.entity_id
_entity_poly.type
_entity_poly.pdbx_seq_one_letter_code
_entity_poly.pdbx_strand_id
1 'polypeptide(L)'
;MVEEEKIIFCGETNEFIRLIYPLLSSRKWKVNGTSKLKKFLRAIDEVVRIRYDKKKDYLKFDSLVAAVKEYIDKNFPNDAFS
;
A
#
# COMPACT_ATOMS: atom_id res chain seq x y z
N MET A 1 -3.35 -0.94 -28.09
CA MET A 1 -3.28 -0.66 -26.63
C MET A 1 -2.65 -1.88 -25.99
N VAL A 2 -1.66 -1.68 -25.13
CA VAL A 2 -1.06 -2.78 -24.35
C VAL A 2 -2.01 -3.06 -23.18
N GLU A 3 -2.24 -4.33 -22.85
CA GLU A 3 -3.06 -4.72 -21.71
C GLU A 3 -2.42 -4.25 -20.40
N GLU A 4 -3.21 -3.73 -19.46
CA GLU A 4 -2.66 -3.32 -18.16
C GLU A 4 -2.21 -4.55 -17.36
N GLU A 5 -0.90 -4.71 -17.21
CA GLU A 5 -0.34 -5.76 -16.38
C GLU A 5 -0.49 -5.39 -14.89
N LYS A 6 -1.43 -6.03 -14.20
CA LYS A 6 -1.63 -5.88 -12.75
C LYS A 6 -1.01 -7.05 -11.99
N ILE A 7 -0.32 -6.73 -10.90
CA ILE A 7 0.13 -7.72 -9.91
C ILE A 7 -1.05 -8.05 -8.99
N ILE A 8 -1.31 -9.34 -8.78
CA ILE A 8 -2.29 -9.79 -7.77
C ILE A 8 -1.55 -10.36 -6.57
N PHE A 9 -1.64 -9.68 -5.44
CA PHE A 9 -1.14 -10.18 -4.18
C PHE A 9 -2.19 -11.07 -3.51
N CYS A 10 -1.94 -12.39 -3.51
CA CYS A 10 -2.82 -13.42 -2.95
C CYS A 10 -2.56 -13.70 -1.47
N GLY A 11 -2.41 -12.66 -0.64
CA GLY A 11 -2.12 -12.79 0.79
C GLY A 11 -2.97 -11.83 1.64
N GLU A 12 -2.78 -11.88 2.96
CA GLU A 12 -3.48 -10.98 3.87
C GLU A 12 -2.99 -9.54 3.72
N THR A 13 -3.88 -8.56 3.96
CA THR A 13 -3.51 -7.13 3.90
C THR A 13 -2.32 -6.79 4.79
N ASN A 14 -2.24 -7.39 5.99
CA ASN A 14 -1.13 -7.14 6.91
C ASN A 14 0.20 -7.70 6.42
N GLU A 15 0.19 -8.83 5.71
CA GLU A 15 1.40 -9.37 5.07
C GLU A 15 1.90 -8.42 3.99
N PHE A 16 0.96 -7.93 3.15
CA PHE A 16 1.30 -6.95 2.13
C PHE A 16 1.93 -5.68 2.72
N ILE A 17 1.35 -5.14 3.79
CA ILE A 17 1.85 -3.93 4.44
C ILE A 17 3.28 -4.12 4.95
N ARG A 18 3.59 -5.27 5.56
CA ARG A 18 4.95 -5.58 6.03
C ARG A 18 5.97 -5.62 4.89
N LEU A 19 5.57 -6.05 3.69
CA LEU A 19 6.45 -6.07 2.51
C LEU A 19 6.75 -4.67 1.98
N ILE A 20 5.75 -3.77 1.97
CA ILE A 20 5.92 -2.41 1.44
C ILE A 20 6.44 -1.41 2.48
N TYR A 21 6.32 -1.72 3.78
CA TYR A 21 6.69 -0.82 4.86
C TYR A 21 8.14 -0.30 4.78
N PRO A 22 9.16 -1.12 4.49
CA PRO A 22 10.54 -0.62 4.34
C PRO A 22 10.68 0.45 3.25
N LEU A 23 9.87 0.38 2.19
CA LEU A 23 9.81 1.44 1.20
C LEU A 23 9.10 2.66 1.77
N LEU A 24 7.92 2.49 2.36
CA LEU A 24 7.13 3.58 2.97
C LEU A 24 7.95 4.41 3.97
N SER A 25 8.74 3.76 4.83
CA SER A 25 9.58 4.43 5.83
C SER A 25 10.89 5.01 5.26
N SER A 26 11.29 4.60 4.05
CA SER A 26 12.48 5.16 3.41
C SER A 26 12.22 6.56 2.85
N ARG A 27 13.26 7.40 2.84
CA ARG A 27 13.27 8.69 2.13
C ARG A 27 13.75 8.58 0.67
N LYS A 28 13.86 7.35 0.16
CA LYS A 28 14.55 7.04 -1.12
C LYS A 28 13.62 7.01 -2.33
N TRP A 29 12.32 7.16 -2.14
CA TRP A 29 11.34 7.20 -3.23
C TRP A 29 10.69 8.59 -3.37
N LYS A 30 10.23 8.86 -4.59
CA LYS A 30 9.41 10.02 -4.93
C LYS A 30 8.32 9.59 -5.90
N VAL A 31 7.09 10.02 -5.64
CA VAL A 31 5.99 9.96 -6.61
C VAL A 31 5.79 11.36 -7.16
N ASN A 32 6.06 11.52 -8.46
CA ASN A 32 6.00 12.81 -9.16
C ASN A 32 6.73 13.92 -8.39
N GLY A 33 7.97 13.65 -7.98
CA GLY A 33 8.83 14.58 -7.23
C GLY A 33 8.52 14.73 -5.73
N THR A 34 7.46 14.11 -5.21
CA THR A 34 7.03 14.25 -3.80
C THR A 34 7.10 12.94 -3.02
N SER A 35 7.42 13.00 -1.73
CA SER A 35 7.44 11.82 -0.84
C SER A 35 6.18 11.72 0.02
N LYS A 36 5.00 12.01 -0.57
CA LYS A 36 3.70 11.93 0.13
C LYS A 36 3.21 10.48 0.17
N LEU A 37 3.00 9.95 1.36
CA LEU A 37 2.62 8.54 1.57
C LEU A 37 1.34 8.16 0.81
N LYS A 38 0.29 8.99 0.87
CA LYS A 38 -0.96 8.73 0.13
C LYS A 38 -0.75 8.65 -1.40
N LYS A 39 0.22 9.37 -1.96
CA LYS A 39 0.56 9.28 -3.39
C LYS A 39 1.30 7.97 -3.71
N PHE A 40 2.19 7.53 -2.82
CA PHE A 40 2.83 6.22 -2.93
C PHE A 40 1.80 5.10 -2.94
N LEU A 41 0.88 5.09 -1.97
CA LEU A 41 -0.15 4.07 -1.89
C LEU A 41 -1.07 4.06 -3.12
N ARG A 42 -1.34 5.23 -3.72
CA ARG A 42 -2.11 5.30 -4.96
C ARG A 42 -1.35 4.67 -6.14
N ALA A 43 -0.07 4.97 -6.29
CA ALA A 43 0.76 4.36 -7.32
C ALA A 43 0.87 2.84 -7.14
N ILE A 44 0.91 2.36 -5.89
CA ILE A 44 0.85 0.93 -5.58
C ILE A 44 -0.51 0.33 -5.93
N ASP A 45 -1.63 0.96 -5.55
CA ASP A 45 -2.98 0.47 -5.86
C ASP A 45 -3.26 0.40 -7.37
N GLU A 46 -2.64 1.30 -8.15
CA GLU A 46 -2.70 1.28 -9.60
C GLU A 46 -2.06 0.02 -10.19
N VAL A 47 -1.02 -0.55 -9.57
CA VAL A 47 -0.28 -1.69 -10.15
C VAL A 47 -0.45 -3.00 -9.38
N VAL A 48 -0.87 -2.94 -8.12
CA VAL A 48 -1.08 -4.10 -7.24
C VAL A 48 -2.51 -4.15 -6.73
N ARG A 49 -3.20 -5.26 -7.00
CA ARG A 49 -4.48 -5.61 -6.40
C ARG A 49 -4.27 -6.63 -5.30
N ILE A 50 -4.88 -6.41 -4.14
CA ILE A 50 -4.72 -7.26 -2.95
C ILE A 50 -6.01 -8.06 -2.75
N ARG A 51 -5.89 -9.38 -2.65
CA ARG A 51 -7.02 -10.26 -2.33
C ARG A 51 -6.54 -11.57 -1.71
N TYR A 52 -6.88 -11.78 -0.45
CA TYR A 52 -6.60 -13.04 0.26
C TYR A 52 -7.46 -14.22 -0.25
N ASP A 53 -8.76 -14.01 -0.43
CA ASP A 53 -9.71 -15.06 -0.84
C ASP A 53 -10.21 -14.81 -2.26
N LYS A 54 -10.08 -15.81 -3.15
CA LYS A 54 -10.51 -15.73 -4.55
C LYS A 54 -12.01 -15.41 -4.74
N LYS A 55 -12.83 -15.61 -3.71
CA LYS A 55 -14.27 -15.31 -3.72
C LYS A 55 -14.60 -13.89 -3.25
N LYS A 56 -13.64 -13.15 -2.71
CA LYS A 56 -13.82 -11.77 -2.23
C LYS A 56 -13.46 -10.76 -3.30
N ASP A 57 -13.90 -9.52 -3.10
CA ASP A 57 -13.42 -8.38 -3.87
C ASP A 57 -11.98 -8.04 -3.53
N TYR A 58 -11.31 -7.33 -4.44
CA TYR A 58 -10.02 -6.74 -4.16
C TYR A 58 -10.15 -5.67 -3.06
N LEU A 59 -9.08 -5.52 -2.26
CA LEU A 59 -8.99 -4.48 -1.25
C LEU A 59 -9.20 -3.11 -1.90
N LYS A 60 -10.10 -2.30 -1.32
CA LYS A 60 -10.33 -0.93 -1.77
C LYS A 60 -9.19 -0.03 -1.32
N PHE A 61 -8.90 1.00 -2.10
CA PHE A 61 -7.85 1.97 -1.78
C PHE A 61 -7.99 2.59 -0.37
N ASP A 62 -9.19 2.99 0.04
CA ASP A 62 -9.40 3.57 1.37
C ASP A 62 -9.12 2.56 2.50
N SER A 63 -9.41 1.27 2.26
CA SER A 63 -9.06 0.19 3.19
C SER A 63 -7.55 -0.04 3.25
N LEU A 64 -6.84 0.08 2.13
CA LEU A 64 -5.37 0.04 2.11
C LEU A 64 -4.77 1.20 2.92
N VAL A 65 -5.26 2.42 2.71
CA VAL A 65 -4.80 3.61 3.45
C VAL A 65 -5.06 3.45 4.94
N ALA A 66 -6.26 3.00 5.33
CA ALA A 66 -6.61 2.78 6.73
C ALA A 66 -5.70 1.72 7.38
N ALA A 67 -5.47 0.59 6.70
CA ALA A 67 -4.65 -0.50 7.24
C ALA A 67 -3.17 -0.09 7.38
N VAL A 68 -2.62 0.68 6.41
CA VAL A 68 -1.26 1.22 6.52
C VAL A 68 -1.16 2.21 7.68
N LYS A 69 -2.16 3.08 7.86
CA LYS A 69 -2.20 4.01 9.00
C LYS A 69 -2.24 3.27 10.33
N GLU A 70 -3.13 2.29 10.47
CA GLU A 70 -3.21 1.45 11.67
C GLU A 70 -1.88 0.74 11.96
N TYR A 71 -1.21 0.23 10.92
CA TYR A 71 0.09 -0.41 11.06
C TYR A 71 1.16 0.57 11.57
N ILE A 72 1.23 1.78 11.01
CA ILE A 72 2.21 2.80 11.46
C ILE A 72 1.89 3.25 12.88
N ASP A 73 0.63 3.61 13.16
CA ASP A 73 0.22 4.08 14.48
C ASP A 73 0.51 3.04 15.58
N LYS A 74 0.33 1.75 15.27
CA LYS A 74 0.58 0.64 16.22
C LYS A 74 2.06 0.33 16.42
N ASN A 75 2.87 0.37 15.36
CA ASN A 75 4.27 -0.11 15.41
C ASN A 75 5.30 1.04 15.52
N PHE A 76 4.93 2.25 15.14
CA PHE A 76 5.78 3.44 15.04
C PHE A 76 4.99 4.70 15.48
N PRO A 77 4.55 4.77 16.74
CA PRO A 77 3.67 5.84 17.23
C PRO A 77 4.28 7.25 17.13
N ASN A 78 5.61 7.35 16.96
CA ASN A 78 6.33 8.61 16.77
C ASN A 78 6.38 9.06 15.30
N ASP A 79 6.06 8.19 14.34
CA ASP A 79 5.99 8.48 12.92
C ASP A 79 4.55 8.87 12.56
N ALA A 80 4.10 10.03 13.06
CA ALA A 80 2.74 10.49 12.84
C ALA A 80 2.43 10.67 11.34
N PHE A 81 1.29 10.11 10.91
CA PHE A 81 0.75 10.21 9.55
C PHE A 81 0.35 11.66 9.22
N SER A 82 1.29 12.48 8.74
CA SER A 82 1.06 13.87 8.30
C SER A 82 1.08 14.02 6.78
#